data_AF-A0A4V2N2D0-F1
#
_entry.id   AF-A0A4V2N2D0-F1
#
_cell.length_a   1.000
_cell.length_b   1.000
_cell.length_c   1.000
_cell.angle_alpha   90.00
_cell.angle_beta   90.00
_cell.angle_gamma   90.00
#
_symmetry.space_group_name_H-M   'P 1'
#
loop_
_entity.id
_entity.type
_entity.pdbx_description
1 polymer ?
#
loop_
_entity_poly.entity_id
_entity_poly.type
_entity_poly.pdbx_seq_one_letter_code
_entity_poly.pdbx_strand_id
1 'polypeptide(L)' 'MLHLYHDETPPDVEPVCERHGCPLYPARPIPCPECALEADEMYADYGLER' A
#
# COMPACT_ATOMS: atom_id res chain seq x y z
N MET A 1 -5.52 -29.87 18.64
CA MET A 1 -4.25 -29.12 18.73
C MET A 1 -4.42 -27.87 17.89
N LEU A 2 -4.57 -26.72 18.53
CA LEU A 2 -4.47 -25.43 17.84
C LEU A 2 -2.98 -25.18 17.61
N HIS A 3 -2.52 -25.32 16.38
CA HIS A 3 -1.17 -24.93 15.97
C HIS A 3 -1.11 -23.40 16.00
N LEU A 4 -0.79 -22.85 17.17
CA LEU A 4 -0.52 -21.44 17.32
C LEU A 4 0.99 -21.22 17.33
N TYR A 5 1.39 -20.20 16.57
CA TYR A 5 2.69 -19.52 16.55
C TYR A 5 3.76 -20.18 15.68
N HIS A 6 3.76 -19.83 14.39
CA HIS A 6 5.01 -19.69 13.66
C HIS A 6 5.81 -18.56 14.34
N ASP A 7 6.85 -18.92 15.08
CA ASP A 7 7.88 -18.03 15.66
C ASP A 7 8.77 -17.46 14.55
N GLU A 8 8.14 -16.87 13.53
CA GLU A 8 8.80 -16.13 12.46
C GLU A 8 8.45 -14.69 12.73
N THR A 9 9.25 -13.99 13.55
CA THR A 9 9.22 -12.53 13.55
C THR A 9 9.36 -12.11 12.10
N PRO A 10 8.34 -11.44 11.50
CA PRO A 10 8.43 -10.98 10.13
C PRO A 10 9.73 -10.20 10.02
N PRO A 11 10.51 -10.41 8.94
CA PRO A 11 11.74 -9.65 8.78
C PRO A 11 11.40 -8.17 8.86
N ASP A 12 12.27 -7.37 9.49
CA ASP A 12 12.13 -5.92 9.64
C ASP A 12 12.32 -5.24 8.28
N VAL A 13 11.39 -5.53 7.37
CA VAL A 13 11.34 -5.01 6.02
C VAL A 13 10.34 -3.87 6.06
N GLU A 14 10.85 -2.68 5.77
CA GLU A 14 9.98 -1.52 5.65
C GLU A 14 8.92 -1.80 4.58
N PRO A 15 7.64 -1.55 4.87
CA PRO A 15 6.59 -1.70 3.87
C PRO A 15 6.87 -0.75 2.71
N VAL A 16 6.83 -1.30 1.49
CA VAL A 16 6.96 -0.53 0.25
C VAL A 16 5.71 -0.72 -0.60
N CYS A 17 5.38 0.28 -1.42
CA CYS A 17 4.35 0.10 -2.44
C CYS A 17 4.81 -0.96 -3.44
N GLU A 18 3.99 -1.97 -3.70
CA GLU A 18 4.31 -3.04 -4.66
C GLU A 18 4.38 -2.54 -6.12
N ARG A 19 3.72 -1.41 -6.42
CA ARG A 19 3.67 -0.83 -7.77
C ARG A 19 4.83 0.13 -8.03
N HIS A 20 5.12 1.02 -7.08
CA HIS A 20 6.09 2.12 -7.26
C HIS A 20 7.37 1.96 -6.42
N GLY A 21 7.42 1.03 -5.47
CA GLY A 21 8.57 0.83 -4.58
C GLY A 21 8.81 1.94 -3.55
N CYS A 22 7.88 2.90 -3.41
CA CYS A 22 8.02 3.98 -2.44
C CYS A 22 7.88 3.48 -0.99
N PRO A 23 8.63 4.04 -0.03
CA PRO A 23 8.50 3.68 1.38
C PRO A 23 7.15 4.10 1.94
N LEU A 24 6.49 3.19 2.67
CA LEU A 24 5.19 3.38 3.32
C LEU A 24 5.32 3.47 4.86
N TYR A 25 6.54 3.65 5.36
CA TYR A 25 6.84 3.77 6.78
C TYR A 25 7.40 5.18 7.09
N PRO A 26 7.05 5.79 8.24
CA PRO A 26 6.02 5.41 9.22
C PRO A 26 4.59 5.79 8.78
N ALA A 27 4.46 6.60 7.72
CA ALA A 27 3.18 7.06 7.20
C ALA A 27 2.56 6.01 6.28
N ARG A 28 1.42 5.44 6.70
CA ARG A 28 0.64 4.44 5.97
C ARG A 28 -0.57 5.02 5.20
N PRO A 29 -0.49 6.08 4.38
CA PRO A 29 -1.55 6.27 3.40
C PRO A 29 -1.41 5.13 2.38
N ILE A 30 -2.32 4.17 2.45
CA ILE A 30 -2.64 3.29 1.32
C ILE A 30 -3.91 3.90 0.72
N PRO A 31 -3.90 4.33 -0.55
CA PRO A 31 -2.81 4.23 -1.55
C PRO A 31 -1.62 5.17 -1.27
N CYS A 32 -0.43 4.79 -1.76
CA CYS A 32 0.75 5.67 -1.71
C CYS A 32 0.53 6.93 -2.57
N PRO A 33 1.33 8.01 -2.41
CA PRO A 33 1.11 9.26 -3.13
C PRO A 33 0.97 9.08 -4.65
N GLU A 34 1.83 8.27 -5.28
CA GLU A 34 1.75 8.00 -6.72
C GLU A 34 0.48 7.23 -7.10
N CYS A 35 0.13 6.19 -6.32
CA CYS A 35 -1.12 5.45 -6.53
C CYS A 35 -2.36 6.34 -6.33
N ALA A 36 -2.30 7.34 -5.45
CA ALA A 36 -3.39 8.27 -5.21
C ALA A 36 -3.59 9.20 -6.42
N LEU A 37 -2.49 9.76 -6.96
CA LEU A 37 -2.53 10.58 -8.16
C LEU A 37 -3.05 9.80 -9.37
N GLU A 38 -2.55 8.59 -9.61
CA GLU A 38 -3.04 7.73 -10.68
C GLU A 38 -4.53 7.41 -10.52
N ALA A 39 -5.01 7.20 -9.29
CA ALA A 39 -6.42 6.95 -9.04
C ALA A 39 -7.25 8.20 -9.40
N ASP A 40 -6.82 9.39 -8.98
CA ASP A 40 -7.50 10.64 -9.29
C ASP A 40 -7.53 10.91 -10.80
N GLU A 41 -6.44 10.66 -11.52
CA GLU A 41 -6.37 10.73 -12.98
C GLU A 41 -7.37 9.77 -13.65
N MET A 42 -7.45 8.53 -13.16
CA MET A 42 -8.41 7.56 -13.67
C MET A 42 -9.86 8.02 -13.43
N TYR A 43 -10.18 8.56 -12.25
CA TYR A 43 -11.53 9.10 -11.99
C TYR A 43 -11.87 10.26 -12.93
N ALA A 44 -10.91 11.14 -13.20
CA ALA A 44 -11.08 12.25 -14.13
C ALA A 44 -11.29 11.76 -15.58
N ASP A 45 -10.50 10.78 -16.04
CA ASP A 45 -10.63 10.21 -17.39
C ASP A 45 -11.97 9.49 -17.59
N TYR A 46 -12.43 8.73 -16.60
CA TYR A 46 -13.72 8.05 -16.65
C TYR A 46 -14.94 8.97 -16.45
N GLY A 47 -14.74 10.28 -16.22
CA GLY A 47 -15.82 11.23 -15.93
C GLY A 47 -16.61 10.84 -14.67
N LEU A 48 -15.96 10.14 -13.73
CA LEU A 48 -16.53 9.71 -12.45
C LEU A 48 -16.26 10.77 -11.37
N GLU A 49 -16.27 12.04 -11.75
CA GLU A 49 -16.19 13.16 -10.82
C GLU A 49 -17.40 13.10 -9.88
N ARG A 50 -17.12 13.12 -8.58
CA ARG A 50 -18.07 12.89 -7.48
C ARG A 50 -19.08 14.01 -7.28
#